data_AF-A0A9E2CRD7-F1
#
_entry.id   AF-A0A9E2CRD7-F1
#
_cell.length_a   1.000
_cell.length_b   1.000
_cell.length_c   1.000
_cell.angle_alpha   90.00
_cell.angle_beta   90.00
_cell.angle_gamma   90.00
#
_symmetry.space_group_name_H-M   'P 1'
#
loop_
_entity.id
_entity.type
_entity.pdbx_description
1 polymer ?
#
loop_
_entity_poly.entity_id
_entity_poly.type
_entity_poly.pdbx_seq_one_letter_code
_entity_poly.pdbx_strand_id
1 'polypeptide(L)'
;VLLFPILIINLPMSGIRQGAALGVLCMAFAAFSDRALLRFVLLTLIASALHASALVFLMLAPLVSGAYSWKRLAGAALLAIPGAFLLLSGEYAELATTRYVGTGVDAAGAAFRVGLLLITGAFFVALMRQKWKRAFPEDYRIASVGSIIMLMMIALVPVSSVIGDRMGYYLIPIQAMILSRVPYLSTMHGRGFYIAASYFGLLFVLIAWTLLSAHFQACYLPYQTWLFGFPEDARYAY
;
A
#
# COMPACT_ATOMS: atom_id res chain seq x y z
N VAL A 1 4.46 -8.52 13.17
CA VAL A 1 4.98 -9.08 11.90
C VAL A 1 4.34 -8.45 10.66
N LEU A 2 3.01 -8.46 10.51
CA LEU A 2 2.37 -8.11 9.23
C LEU A 2 2.75 -6.72 8.66
N LEU A 3 2.99 -5.74 9.54
CA LEU A 3 3.36 -4.36 9.17
C LEU A 3 4.87 -4.07 9.25
N PHE A 4 5.64 -4.96 9.89
CA PHE A 4 7.04 -4.71 10.28
C PHE A 4 7.97 -4.39 9.10
N PRO A 5 8.09 -5.25 8.08
CA PRO A 5 9.07 -5.02 7.02
C PRO A 5 8.82 -3.71 6.28
N ILE A 6 7.55 -3.40 6.01
CA ILE A 6 7.20 -2.36 5.06
C ILE A 6 6.84 -1.04 5.75
N LEU A 7 5.87 -1.04 6.68
CA LEU A 7 5.40 0.22 7.29
C LEU A 7 6.23 0.67 8.48
N ILE A 8 6.88 -0.25 9.19
CA ILE A 8 7.66 0.10 10.40
C ILE A 8 9.12 0.37 10.05
N ILE A 9 9.73 -0.44 9.18
CA ILE A 9 11.15 -0.30 8.84
C ILE A 9 11.33 0.46 7.52
N ASN A 10 10.87 -0.11 6.41
CA ASN A 10 11.19 0.40 5.08
C ASN A 10 10.67 1.83 4.84
N LEU A 11 9.36 2.06 5.02
CA LEU A 11 8.74 3.33 4.65
C LEU A 11 9.20 4.55 5.49
N PRO A 12 9.34 4.47 6.84
CA PRO A 12 9.81 5.61 7.62
C PRO A 12 11.26 5.99 7.31
N MET A 13 12.12 5.01 7.03
CA MET A 13 13.55 5.25 6.75
C MET A 13 13.83 5.66 5.30
N SER A 14 13.05 5.20 4.31
CA SER A 14 13.24 5.59 2.89
C SER A 14 12.31 6.70 2.39
N GLY A 15 11.18 6.94 3.06
CA GLY A 15 10.09 7.73 2.52
C GLY A 15 9.29 8.46 3.58
N ILE A 16 9.95 9.18 4.49
CA ILE A 16 9.30 9.80 5.67
C ILE A 16 8.06 10.66 5.32
N ARG A 17 8.12 11.48 4.26
CA ARG A 17 6.97 12.27 3.78
C ARG A 17 5.82 11.38 3.32
N GLN A 18 6.14 10.31 2.61
CA GLN A 18 5.16 9.33 2.15
C GLN A 18 4.57 8.53 3.33
N GLY A 19 5.39 8.17 4.32
CA GLY A 19 4.96 7.55 5.57
C GLY A 19 3.99 8.42 6.36
N ALA A 20 4.29 9.72 6.49
CA ALA A 20 3.39 10.68 7.12
C ALA A 20 2.06 10.80 6.36
N ALA A 21 2.11 10.91 5.03
CA ALA A 21 0.92 10.92 4.19
C ALA A 21 0.09 9.63 4.34
N LEU A 22 0.73 8.46 4.44
CA LEU A 22 0.06 7.19 4.67
C LEU A 22 -0.63 7.13 6.05
N GLY A 23 -0.01 7.70 7.08
CA GLY A 23 -0.63 7.84 8.40
C GLY A 23 -1.95 8.60 8.33
N VAL A 24 -1.97 9.75 7.61
CA VAL A 24 -3.20 10.52 7.38
C VAL A 24 -4.20 9.75 6.51
N LEU A 25 -3.73 9.03 5.47
CA LEU A 25 -4.60 8.19 4.65
C LEU A 25 -5.23 7.04 5.43
N CYS A 26 -4.61 6.51 6.48
CA CYS A 26 -5.27 5.52 7.34
C CYS A 26 -6.53 6.10 8.01
N MET A 27 -6.51 7.38 8.41
CA MET A 27 -7.71 8.09 8.89
C MET A 27 -8.73 8.31 7.76
N ALA A 28 -8.25 8.61 6.54
CA ALA A 28 -9.14 8.72 5.38
C ALA A 28 -9.83 7.36 5.10
N PHE A 29 -9.10 6.26 5.17
CA PHE A 29 -9.64 4.90 5.00
C PHE A 29 -10.67 4.53 6.08
N ALA A 30 -10.49 4.98 7.32
CA ALA A 30 -11.53 4.88 8.34
C ALA A 30 -12.79 5.67 7.94
N ALA A 31 -12.62 6.94 7.54
CA ALA A 31 -13.74 7.78 7.06
C ALA A 31 -14.44 7.19 5.82
N PHE A 32 -13.70 6.49 4.95
CA PHE A 32 -14.25 5.76 3.81
C PHE A 32 -15.17 4.63 4.27
N SER A 33 -14.78 3.89 5.32
CA SER A 33 -15.57 2.80 5.91
C SER A 33 -16.83 3.35 6.60
N ASP A 34 -16.69 4.48 7.30
CA ASP A 34 -17.80 5.22 7.94
C ASP A 34 -18.74 5.92 6.95
N ARG A 35 -18.44 5.86 5.64
CA ARG A 35 -19.18 6.56 4.56
C ARG A 35 -19.19 8.09 4.71
N ALA A 36 -18.23 8.65 5.45
CA ALA A 36 -18.11 10.07 5.70
C ALA A 36 -17.33 10.77 4.57
N LEU A 37 -18.00 11.04 3.44
CA LEU A 37 -17.40 11.61 2.22
C LEU A 37 -16.57 12.88 2.48
N LEU A 38 -17.12 13.85 3.22
CA LEU A 38 -16.42 15.10 3.48
C LEU A 38 -15.12 14.85 4.27
N ARG A 39 -15.17 14.00 5.31
CA ARG A 39 -13.99 13.64 6.10
C ARG A 39 -12.95 12.91 5.24
N PHE A 40 -13.39 11.98 4.40
CA PHE A 40 -12.52 11.27 3.45
C PHE A 40 -11.78 12.24 2.52
N VAL A 41 -12.51 13.16 1.89
CA VAL A 41 -11.96 14.15 0.96
C VAL A 41 -10.96 15.06 1.68
N LEU A 42 -11.33 15.64 2.82
CA LEU A 42 -10.46 16.53 3.58
C LEU A 42 -9.17 15.83 4.04
N LEU A 43 -9.28 14.62 4.59
CA LEU A 43 -8.10 13.85 5.03
C LEU A 43 -7.21 13.44 3.85
N THR A 44 -7.79 13.10 2.71
CA THR A 44 -7.02 12.78 1.49
C THR A 44 -6.28 14.01 0.96
N LEU A 45 -6.90 15.20 1.00
CA LEU A 45 -6.25 16.45 0.62
C LEU A 45 -5.09 16.80 1.58
N ILE A 46 -5.29 16.64 2.89
CA ILE A 46 -4.22 16.82 3.88
C ILE A 46 -3.07 15.83 3.62
N ALA A 47 -3.37 14.57 3.35
CA ALA A 47 -2.35 13.58 2.99
C ALA A 47 -1.60 13.95 1.70
N SER A 48 -2.30 14.50 0.71
CA SER A 48 -1.68 14.96 -0.55
C SER A 48 -0.76 16.16 -0.36
N ALA A 49 -1.02 17.02 0.63
CA ALA A 49 -0.13 18.11 0.99
C ALA A 49 1.20 17.61 1.60
N LEU A 50 1.19 16.44 2.26
CA LEU A 50 2.41 15.79 2.75
C LEU A 50 3.16 15.05 1.63
N HIS A 51 2.41 14.39 0.73
CA HIS A 51 2.99 13.70 -0.41
C HIS A 51 2.01 13.63 -1.59
N ALA A 52 2.35 14.27 -2.72
CA ALA A 52 1.44 14.47 -3.86
C ALA A 52 0.81 13.18 -4.40
N SER A 53 1.52 12.04 -4.36
CA SER A 53 0.96 10.76 -4.84
C SER A 53 -0.26 10.27 -4.03
N ALA A 54 -0.52 10.79 -2.83
CA ALA A 54 -1.75 10.47 -2.09
C ALA A 54 -3.01 11.03 -2.78
N LEU A 55 -2.89 12.03 -3.65
CA LEU A 55 -4.00 12.66 -4.35
C LEU A 55 -4.79 11.68 -5.23
N VAL A 56 -4.14 10.62 -5.72
CA VAL A 56 -4.80 9.55 -6.50
C VAL A 56 -5.97 8.89 -5.77
N PHE A 57 -5.93 8.83 -4.43
CA PHE A 57 -7.01 8.23 -3.64
C PHE A 57 -8.30 9.07 -3.66
N LEU A 58 -8.24 10.33 -4.08
CA LEU A 58 -9.43 11.16 -4.26
C LEU A 58 -10.37 10.59 -5.35
N MET A 59 -9.84 9.80 -6.28
CA MET A 59 -10.63 9.04 -7.27
C MET A 59 -11.62 8.06 -6.62
N LEU A 60 -11.40 7.68 -5.36
CA LEU A 60 -12.29 6.80 -4.61
C LEU A 60 -13.47 7.57 -3.97
N ALA A 61 -13.48 8.90 -4.00
CA ALA A 61 -14.53 9.71 -3.37
C ALA A 61 -15.96 9.32 -3.80
N PRO A 62 -16.26 9.06 -5.10
CA PRO A 62 -17.61 8.64 -5.51
C PRO A 62 -18.04 7.27 -4.95
N LEU A 63 -17.09 6.46 -4.47
CA LEU A 63 -17.34 5.14 -3.87
C LEU A 63 -17.58 5.22 -2.35
N VAL A 64 -17.30 6.36 -1.70
CA VAL A 64 -17.45 6.51 -0.25
C VAL A 64 -18.92 6.43 0.18
N SER A 65 -19.81 7.18 -0.50
CA SER A 65 -21.20 7.33 -0.05
C SER A 65 -22.21 6.48 -0.84
N GLY A 66 -23.18 5.88 -0.13
CA GLY A 66 -24.33 5.11 -0.62
C GLY A 66 -24.03 3.75 -1.30
N ALA A 67 -25.01 3.13 -1.97
CA ALA A 67 -24.90 1.73 -2.44
C ALA A 67 -23.96 1.54 -3.65
N TYR A 68 -23.32 0.37 -3.73
CA TYR A 68 -22.59 -0.08 -4.92
C TYR A 68 -23.57 -0.36 -6.05
N SER A 69 -23.85 0.65 -6.87
CA SER A 69 -24.56 0.48 -8.13
C SER A 69 -23.57 0.60 -9.30
N TRP A 70 -23.84 -0.14 -10.37
CA TRP A 70 -23.07 -0.04 -11.61
C TRP A 70 -22.95 1.41 -12.11
N LYS A 71 -24.02 2.21 -11.95
CA LYS A 71 -24.06 3.64 -12.32
C LYS A 71 -23.03 4.47 -11.55
N ARG A 72 -22.78 4.17 -10.27
CA ARG A 72 -21.77 4.86 -9.46
C ARG A 72 -20.37 4.35 -9.70
N LEU A 73 -20.21 3.07 -10.01
CA LEU A 73 -18.92 2.54 -10.46
C LEU A 73 -18.50 3.20 -11.78
N ALA A 74 -19.45 3.33 -12.72
CA ALA A 74 -19.26 4.05 -13.97
C ALA A 74 -19.01 5.54 -13.75
N GLY A 75 -19.74 6.19 -12.83
CA GLY A 75 -19.50 7.58 -12.45
C GLY A 75 -18.15 7.80 -11.76
N ALA A 76 -17.70 6.86 -10.93
CA ALA A 76 -16.37 6.88 -10.31
C ALA A 76 -15.27 6.74 -11.37
N ALA A 77 -15.42 5.80 -12.31
CA ALA A 77 -14.51 5.64 -13.43
C ALA A 77 -14.48 6.89 -14.32
N LEU A 78 -15.65 7.47 -14.59
CA LEU A 78 -15.78 8.69 -15.41
C LEU A 78 -15.12 9.90 -14.74
N LEU A 79 -15.29 10.08 -13.41
CA LEU A 79 -14.63 11.13 -12.64
C LEU A 79 -13.13 10.86 -12.43
N ALA A 80 -12.73 9.59 -12.42
CA ALA A 80 -11.33 9.21 -12.38
C ALA A 80 -10.58 9.60 -13.65
N ILE A 81 -11.24 9.73 -14.81
CA ILE A 81 -10.59 10.14 -16.08
C ILE A 81 -10.04 11.57 -16.02
N PRO A 82 -10.82 12.64 -15.73
CA PRO A 82 -10.28 13.98 -15.62
C PRO A 82 -9.35 14.11 -14.41
N GLY A 83 -9.61 13.41 -13.30
CA GLY A 83 -8.68 13.35 -12.17
C GLY A 83 -7.33 12.73 -12.55
N ALA A 84 -7.33 11.65 -13.33
CA ALA A 84 -6.13 10.99 -13.82
C ALA A 84 -5.43 11.87 -14.84
N PHE A 85 -6.18 12.50 -15.75
CA PHE A 85 -5.63 13.43 -16.73
C PHE A 85 -4.94 14.61 -16.05
N LEU A 86 -5.57 15.26 -15.06
CA LEU A 86 -4.97 16.37 -14.31
C LEU A 86 -3.74 15.92 -13.51
N LEU A 87 -3.79 14.73 -12.92
CA LEU A 87 -2.65 14.16 -12.20
C LEU A 87 -1.49 13.85 -13.15
N LEU A 88 -1.77 13.26 -14.32
CA LEU A 88 -0.80 12.83 -15.31
C LEU A 88 -0.23 13.98 -16.15
N SER A 89 -0.98 15.07 -16.31
CA SER A 89 -0.53 16.28 -17.01
C SER A 89 0.06 17.35 -16.08
N GLY A 90 0.01 17.13 -14.77
CA GLY A 90 0.62 18.02 -13.79
C GLY A 90 2.15 17.86 -13.69
N GLU A 91 2.81 18.89 -13.19
CA GLU A 91 4.27 18.93 -12.96
C GLU A 91 4.78 17.72 -12.15
N TYR A 92 3.99 17.22 -11.21
CA TYR A 92 4.32 16.03 -10.42
C TYR A 92 4.41 14.74 -11.25
N ALA A 93 3.58 14.58 -12.28
CA ALA A 93 3.64 13.42 -13.16
C ALA A 93 4.75 13.53 -14.19
N GLU A 94 5.02 14.73 -14.71
CA GLU A 94 6.20 14.97 -15.55
C GLU A 94 7.48 14.65 -14.77
N LEU A 95 7.57 15.12 -13.52
CA LEU A 95 8.68 14.84 -12.63
C LEU A 95 8.79 13.34 -12.26
N ALA A 96 7.67 12.62 -12.13
CA ALA A 96 7.69 11.17 -11.92
C ALA A 96 8.15 10.42 -13.17
N THR A 97 7.68 10.85 -14.35
CA THR A 97 8.01 10.24 -15.65
C THR A 97 9.49 10.41 -15.97
N THR A 98 10.00 11.64 -15.88
CA THR A 98 11.42 11.97 -16.13
C THR A 98 12.38 11.26 -15.18
N ARG A 99 11.92 10.87 -13.98
CA ARG A 99 12.76 10.14 -13.00
C ARG A 99 12.71 8.63 -13.17
N TYR A 100 11.56 8.06 -13.54
CA TYR A 100 11.31 6.63 -13.35
C TYR A 100 10.73 5.88 -14.54
N VAL A 101 10.41 6.54 -15.66
CA VAL A 101 9.87 5.89 -16.86
C VAL A 101 10.93 5.95 -17.96
N GLY A 102 11.37 4.78 -18.44
CA GLY A 102 12.38 4.70 -19.50
C GLY A 102 13.79 5.13 -19.09
N THR A 103 14.05 5.36 -17.80
CA THR A 103 15.36 5.80 -17.28
C THR A 103 16.32 4.67 -16.93
N GLY A 104 15.85 3.41 -16.94
CA GLY A 104 16.60 2.24 -16.46
C GLY A 104 16.75 2.16 -14.94
N VAL A 105 16.11 3.08 -14.19
CA VAL A 105 16.08 3.05 -12.71
C VAL A 105 14.97 2.11 -12.25
N ASP A 106 15.36 1.04 -11.57
CA ASP A 106 14.45 0.03 -11.05
C ASP A 106 14.40 -0.05 -9.53
N ALA A 107 13.22 -0.35 -9.00
CA ALA A 107 13.03 -0.72 -7.61
C ALA A 107 13.15 -2.24 -7.46
N ALA A 108 14.32 -2.73 -7.01
CA ALA A 108 14.60 -4.16 -6.86
C ALA A 108 13.56 -4.93 -6.01
N GLY A 109 12.94 -4.27 -5.02
CA GLY A 109 11.91 -4.85 -4.16
C GLY A 109 10.48 -4.81 -4.73
N ALA A 110 10.26 -4.13 -5.87
CA ALA A 110 8.93 -3.84 -6.40
C ALA A 110 8.16 -5.11 -6.75
N ALA A 111 8.81 -6.04 -7.45
CA ALA A 111 8.20 -7.30 -7.89
C ALA A 111 7.67 -8.11 -6.69
N PHE A 112 8.43 -8.17 -5.59
CA PHE A 112 8.04 -8.87 -4.38
C PHE A 112 6.87 -8.18 -3.66
N ARG A 113 6.92 -6.85 -3.50
CA ARG A 113 5.85 -6.11 -2.80
C ARG A 113 4.55 -6.07 -3.61
N VAL A 114 4.63 -5.76 -4.89
CA VAL A 114 3.45 -5.77 -5.78
C VAL A 114 2.92 -7.20 -5.94
N GLY A 115 3.80 -8.20 -6.04
CA GLY A 115 3.40 -9.62 -6.07
C GLY A 115 2.67 -10.04 -4.79
N LEU A 116 3.13 -9.59 -3.62
CA LEU A 116 2.47 -9.88 -2.35
C LEU A 116 1.09 -9.18 -2.24
N LEU A 117 0.96 -7.96 -2.75
CA LEU A 117 -0.32 -7.27 -2.87
C LEU A 117 -1.26 -8.03 -3.81
N LEU A 118 -0.76 -8.45 -4.98
CA LEU A 118 -1.50 -9.25 -5.96
C LEU A 118 -2.03 -10.54 -5.31
N ILE A 119 -1.17 -11.28 -4.60
CA ILE A 119 -1.55 -12.51 -3.87
C ILE A 119 -2.62 -12.20 -2.82
N THR A 120 -2.47 -11.13 -2.05
CA THR A 120 -3.45 -10.77 -1.00
C THR A 120 -4.80 -10.35 -1.60
N GLY A 121 -4.79 -9.56 -2.68
CA GLY A 121 -5.98 -9.17 -3.40
C GLY A 121 -6.72 -10.36 -4.01
N ALA A 122 -5.98 -11.26 -4.65
CA ALA A 122 -6.53 -12.50 -5.21
C ALA A 122 -7.11 -13.41 -4.11
N PHE A 123 -6.38 -13.57 -3.01
CA PHE A 123 -6.82 -14.33 -1.84
C PHE A 123 -8.14 -13.79 -1.28
N PHE A 124 -8.27 -12.48 -1.13
CA PHE A 124 -9.50 -11.86 -0.68
C PHE A 124 -10.66 -12.14 -1.64
N VAL A 125 -10.48 -11.86 -2.94
CA VAL A 125 -11.53 -12.00 -3.95
C VAL A 125 -12.00 -13.45 -4.09
N ALA A 126 -11.06 -14.41 -4.12
CA ALA A 126 -11.35 -15.81 -4.34
C ALA A 126 -11.93 -16.51 -3.11
N LEU A 127 -11.38 -16.28 -1.91
CA LEU A 127 -11.65 -17.13 -0.74
C LEU A 127 -12.37 -16.43 0.41
N MET A 128 -12.21 -15.10 0.55
CA MET A 128 -12.69 -14.34 1.72
C MET A 128 -13.95 -13.52 1.44
N ARG A 129 -14.15 -13.03 0.22
CA ARG A 129 -15.14 -12.00 -0.14
C ARG A 129 -16.53 -12.22 0.48
N GLN A 130 -17.11 -13.40 0.28
CA GLN A 130 -18.47 -13.71 0.77
C GLN A 130 -18.54 -13.85 2.29
N LYS A 131 -17.51 -14.48 2.89
CA LYS A 131 -17.41 -14.67 4.34
C LYS A 131 -17.22 -13.32 5.04
N TRP A 132 -16.37 -12.47 4.46
CA TRP A 132 -16.13 -11.11 4.92
C TRP A 132 -17.39 -10.26 4.87
N LYS A 133 -18.14 -10.29 3.76
CA LYS A 133 -19.38 -9.52 3.64
C LYS A 133 -20.39 -9.83 4.73
N ARG A 134 -20.43 -11.08 5.22
CA ARG A 134 -21.31 -11.52 6.30
C ARG A 134 -20.78 -11.14 7.68
N ALA A 135 -19.48 -11.34 7.93
CA ALA A 135 -18.88 -11.10 9.24
C ALA A 135 -18.55 -9.62 9.51
N PHE A 136 -18.19 -8.86 8.47
CA PHE A 136 -17.71 -7.49 8.55
C PHE A 136 -18.29 -6.62 7.43
N PRO A 137 -19.61 -6.35 7.45
CA PRO A 137 -20.28 -5.60 6.39
C PRO A 137 -19.81 -4.15 6.25
N GLU A 138 -19.32 -3.54 7.34
CA GLU A 138 -18.88 -2.14 7.39
C GLU A 138 -17.59 -1.94 6.57
N ASP A 139 -16.56 -2.75 6.82
CA ASP A 139 -15.27 -2.63 6.12
C ASP A 139 -15.20 -3.42 4.80
N TYR A 140 -16.25 -4.19 4.48
CA TYR A 140 -16.30 -4.95 3.23
C TYR A 140 -16.04 -4.05 2.01
N ARG A 141 -16.52 -2.81 2.05
CA ARG A 141 -16.37 -1.81 0.98
C ARG A 141 -14.89 -1.51 0.71
N ILE A 142 -14.16 -1.12 1.74
CA ILE A 142 -12.75 -0.75 1.62
C ILE A 142 -11.89 -1.97 1.30
N ALA A 143 -12.17 -3.13 1.91
CA ALA A 143 -11.46 -4.37 1.61
C ALA A 143 -11.67 -4.79 0.15
N SER A 144 -12.90 -4.71 -0.35
CA SER A 144 -13.22 -5.05 -1.75
C SER A 144 -12.56 -4.09 -2.74
N VAL A 145 -12.68 -2.78 -2.54
CA VAL A 145 -12.06 -1.79 -3.45
C VAL A 145 -10.55 -1.91 -3.38
N GLY A 146 -9.98 -1.97 -2.18
CA GLY A 146 -8.54 -2.13 -2.00
C GLY A 146 -8.00 -3.42 -2.62
N SER A 147 -8.72 -4.55 -2.51
CA SER A 147 -8.32 -5.80 -3.17
C SER A 147 -8.29 -5.68 -4.69
N ILE A 148 -9.23 -4.95 -5.30
CA ILE A 148 -9.23 -4.70 -6.74
C ILE A 148 -8.03 -3.82 -7.11
N ILE A 149 -7.77 -2.74 -6.35
CA ILE A 149 -6.60 -1.87 -6.60
C ILE A 149 -5.30 -2.68 -6.48
N MET A 150 -5.18 -3.57 -5.48
CA MET A 150 -4.02 -4.47 -5.33
C MET A 150 -3.80 -5.36 -6.56
N LEU A 151 -4.88 -5.94 -7.12
CA LEU A 151 -4.79 -6.72 -8.35
C LEU A 151 -4.32 -5.86 -9.53
N MET A 152 -4.80 -4.63 -9.64
CA MET A 152 -4.44 -3.71 -10.73
C MET A 152 -3.00 -3.20 -10.64
N MET A 153 -2.34 -3.23 -9.47
CA MET A 153 -0.96 -2.76 -9.31
C MET A 153 0.04 -3.49 -10.19
N ILE A 154 -0.22 -4.74 -10.56
CA ILE A 154 0.68 -5.50 -11.45
C ILE A 154 0.84 -4.82 -12.82
N ALA A 155 -0.17 -4.09 -13.29
CA ALA A 155 -0.13 -3.37 -14.56
C ALA A 155 0.86 -2.18 -14.55
N LEU A 156 1.22 -1.67 -13.37
CA LEU A 156 2.18 -0.57 -13.25
C LEU A 156 3.64 -1.05 -13.31
N VAL A 157 3.91 -2.30 -12.95
CA VAL A 157 5.28 -2.87 -12.92
C VAL A 157 6.01 -2.76 -14.27
N PRO A 158 5.41 -3.15 -15.42
CA PRO A 158 6.10 -3.04 -16.71
C PRO A 158 6.28 -1.58 -17.17
N VAL A 159 5.51 -0.63 -16.64
CA VAL A 159 5.64 0.80 -16.96
C VAL A 159 6.75 1.44 -16.14
N SER A 160 6.74 1.20 -14.82
CA SER A 160 7.78 1.63 -13.91
C SER A 160 7.69 0.84 -12.60
N SER A 161 8.71 0.04 -12.33
CA SER A 161 8.82 -0.73 -11.09
C SER A 161 8.80 0.20 -9.85
N VAL A 162 9.42 1.38 -9.93
CA VAL A 162 9.44 2.38 -8.85
C VAL A 162 8.06 2.96 -8.57
N ILE A 163 7.29 3.31 -9.60
CA ILE A 163 5.94 3.86 -9.42
C ILE A 163 5.03 2.79 -8.82
N GLY A 164 5.05 1.56 -9.35
CA GLY A 164 4.29 0.44 -8.82
C GLY A 164 4.62 0.16 -7.35
N ASP A 165 5.90 0.21 -6.99
CA ASP A 165 6.37 0.03 -5.62
C ASP A 165 5.86 1.10 -4.66
N ARG A 166 6.02 2.37 -5.03
CA ARG A 166 5.58 3.52 -4.21
C ARG A 166 4.07 3.53 -4.03
N MET A 167 3.33 3.23 -5.09
CA MET A 167 1.87 3.10 -5.02
C MET A 167 1.44 1.95 -4.13
N GLY A 168 2.18 0.83 -4.17
CA GLY A 168 1.94 -0.33 -3.34
C GLY A 168 1.99 -0.03 -1.84
N TYR A 169 2.86 0.88 -1.37
CA TYR A 169 2.95 1.22 0.06
C TYR A 169 1.62 1.69 0.65
N TYR A 170 0.82 2.42 -0.11
CA TYR A 170 -0.47 2.92 0.37
C TYR A 170 -1.51 1.81 0.59
N LEU A 171 -1.32 0.63 0.00
CA LEU A 171 -2.23 -0.51 0.11
C LEU A 171 -1.86 -1.45 1.25
N ILE A 172 -0.68 -1.32 1.85
CA ILE A 172 -0.21 -2.18 2.94
C ILE A 172 -1.14 -2.14 4.17
N PRO A 173 -1.72 -1.00 4.61
CA PRO A 173 -2.70 -1.01 5.69
C PRO A 173 -3.93 -1.86 5.37
N ILE A 174 -4.44 -1.78 4.13
CA ILE A 174 -5.56 -2.60 3.68
C ILE A 174 -5.15 -4.08 3.60
N GLN A 175 -3.93 -4.36 3.14
CA GLN A 175 -3.37 -5.71 3.10
C GLN A 175 -3.33 -6.32 4.50
N ALA A 176 -2.79 -5.57 5.47
CA ALA A 176 -2.72 -6.00 6.86
C ALA A 176 -4.11 -6.18 7.48
N MET A 177 -5.06 -5.28 7.17
CA MET A 177 -6.46 -5.45 7.57
C MET A 177 -7.04 -6.76 7.01
N ILE A 178 -6.83 -7.08 5.73
CA ILE A 178 -7.29 -8.33 5.13
C ILE A 178 -6.71 -9.55 5.86
N LEU A 179 -5.38 -9.60 6.02
CA LEU A 179 -4.69 -10.75 6.60
C LEU A 179 -4.98 -10.93 8.09
N SER A 180 -5.11 -9.82 8.84
CA SER A 180 -5.42 -9.85 10.28
C SER A 180 -6.84 -10.34 10.60
N ARG A 181 -7.77 -10.31 9.63
CA ARG A 181 -9.15 -10.82 9.83
C ARG A 181 -9.35 -12.29 9.53
N VAL A 182 -8.36 -12.97 8.94
CA VAL A 182 -8.42 -14.41 8.67
C VAL A 182 -8.81 -15.24 9.91
N PRO A 183 -8.27 -14.99 11.13
CA PRO A 183 -8.64 -15.75 12.33
C PRO A 183 -10.13 -15.68 12.69
N TYR A 184 -10.77 -14.55 12.39
CA TYR A 184 -12.15 -14.26 12.76
C TYR A 184 -13.17 -14.81 11.74
N LEU A 185 -12.72 -15.32 10.59
CA LEU A 185 -13.59 -15.98 9.60
C LEU A 185 -13.72 -17.47 9.91
N SER A 186 -14.51 -17.81 10.93
CA SER A 186 -14.71 -19.18 11.43
C SER A 186 -15.22 -20.18 10.38
N THR A 187 -15.93 -19.72 9.36
CA THR A 187 -16.47 -20.53 8.26
C THR A 187 -15.44 -20.86 7.17
N MET A 188 -14.19 -20.44 7.32
CA MET A 188 -13.13 -20.71 6.34
C MET A 188 -12.51 -22.08 6.54
N HIS A 189 -12.67 -22.95 5.55
CA HIS A 189 -11.96 -24.23 5.50
C HIS A 189 -10.44 -24.00 5.45
N GLY A 190 -9.65 -24.78 6.20
CA GLY A 190 -8.19 -24.61 6.23
C GLY A 190 -7.71 -23.32 6.91
N ARG A 191 -8.54 -22.66 7.75
CA ARG A 191 -8.21 -21.39 8.42
C ARG A 191 -6.82 -21.36 9.07
N GLY A 192 -6.44 -22.43 9.77
CA GLY A 192 -5.13 -22.51 10.44
C GLY A 192 -3.95 -22.33 9.48
N PHE A 193 -4.03 -22.93 8.29
CA PHE A 193 -3.04 -22.77 7.23
C PHE A 193 -2.95 -21.31 6.77
N TYR A 194 -4.07 -20.64 6.51
CA TYR A 194 -4.06 -19.24 6.04
C TYR A 194 -3.57 -18.25 7.08
N ILE A 195 -3.88 -18.48 8.36
CA ILE A 195 -3.29 -17.71 9.47
C ILE A 195 -1.77 -17.87 9.44
N ALA A 196 -1.29 -19.11 9.48
CA ALA A 196 0.15 -19.41 9.46
C ALA A 196 0.82 -18.80 8.22
N ALA A 197 0.28 -19.01 7.03
CA ALA A 197 0.78 -18.49 5.77
C ALA A 197 0.89 -16.95 5.77
N SER A 198 -0.07 -16.25 6.38
CA SER A 198 -0.04 -14.78 6.47
C SER A 198 1.14 -14.29 7.32
N TYR A 199 1.35 -14.89 8.49
CA TYR A 199 2.45 -14.53 9.38
C TYR A 199 3.81 -14.98 8.82
N PHE A 200 3.91 -16.24 8.39
CA PHE A 200 5.15 -16.80 7.84
C PHE A 200 5.54 -16.12 6.53
N GLY A 201 4.60 -15.82 5.64
CA GLY A 201 4.90 -15.14 4.37
C GLY A 201 5.51 -13.76 4.59
N LEU A 202 4.93 -12.95 5.48
CA LEU A 202 5.45 -11.60 5.78
C LEU A 202 6.74 -11.64 6.62
N LEU A 203 6.89 -12.64 7.51
CA LEU A 203 8.15 -12.88 8.20
C LEU A 203 9.26 -13.30 7.23
N PHE A 204 8.96 -14.18 6.29
CA PHE A 204 9.88 -14.59 5.25
C PHE A 204 10.33 -13.41 4.38
N VAL A 205 9.40 -12.54 3.97
CA VAL A 205 9.75 -11.31 3.24
C VAL A 205 10.68 -10.42 4.05
N LEU A 206 10.42 -10.25 5.35
CA LEU A 206 11.31 -9.49 6.24
C LEU A 206 12.71 -10.12 6.29
N ILE A 207 12.81 -11.41 6.57
CA ILE A 207 14.09 -12.13 6.68
C ILE A 207 14.85 -12.07 5.36
N ALA A 208 14.21 -12.45 4.26
CA ALA A 208 14.83 -12.44 2.93
C ALA A 208 15.33 -11.04 2.55
N TRP A 209 14.54 -9.99 2.81
CA TRP A 209 14.98 -8.62 2.56
C TRP A 209 16.18 -8.23 3.43
N THR A 210 16.15 -8.52 4.74
CA THR A 210 17.24 -8.15 5.66
C THR A 210 18.56 -8.87 5.37
N LEU A 211 18.49 -10.13 4.91
CA LEU A 211 19.67 -10.95 4.63
C LEU A 211 20.25 -10.72 3.24
N LEU A 212 19.40 -10.48 2.23
CA LEU A 212 19.84 -10.47 0.83
C LEU A 212 19.98 -9.05 0.23
N SER A 213 19.44 -8.02 0.88
CA SER A 213 19.41 -6.68 0.29
C SER A 213 20.67 -5.87 0.60
N ALA A 214 21.41 -5.49 -0.45
CA ALA A 214 22.50 -4.52 -0.35
C ALA A 214 22.03 -3.17 0.23
N HIS A 215 20.82 -2.72 -0.15
CA HIS A 215 20.23 -1.50 0.44
C HIS A 215 19.98 -1.64 1.93
N PHE A 216 19.56 -2.81 2.41
CA PHE A 216 19.39 -3.02 3.84
C PHE A 216 20.73 -2.87 4.59
N GLN A 217 21.78 -3.50 4.07
CA GLN A 217 23.13 -3.41 4.65
C GLN A 217 23.69 -1.98 4.63
N ALA A 218 23.44 -1.23 3.56
CA ALA A 218 23.96 0.13 3.43
C ALA A 218 23.16 1.17 4.23
N CYS A 219 21.83 1.04 4.33
CA CYS A 219 20.96 2.14 4.76
C CYS A 219 20.05 1.82 5.97
N TYR A 220 19.90 0.54 6.34
CA TYR A 220 18.94 0.11 7.37
C TYR A 220 19.57 -0.57 8.57
N LEU A 221 20.88 -0.84 8.54
CA LEU A 221 21.58 -1.22 9.75
C LEU A 221 21.44 -0.10 10.78
N PRO A 222 21.12 -0.42 12.04
CA PRO A 222 21.03 0.56 13.10
C PRO A 222 22.28 1.43 13.15
N TYR A 223 22.11 2.73 13.40
CA TYR A 223 23.23 3.62 13.66
C TYR A 223 24.15 2.99 14.71
N GLN A 224 25.46 3.07 14.49
CA GLN A 224 26.41 2.78 15.56
C GLN A 224 26.14 3.79 16.67
N THR A 225 25.52 3.30 17.73
CA THR A 225 25.33 4.06 18.96
C THR A 225 26.36 3.55 19.94
N TRP A 226 26.76 4.44 20.84
CA TRP A 226 27.70 4.13 21.92
C TRP A 226 27.23 2.95 22.80
N LEU A 227 25.94 2.62 22.76
CA LEU A 227 25.34 1.44 23.40
C LEU A 227 25.75 0.10 22.75
N PHE A 228 26.09 0.10 21.46
CA PHE A 228 26.38 -1.12 20.68
C PHE A 228 27.79 -1.10 20.04
N GLY A 229 28.67 -0.20 20.47
CA GLY A 229 30.05 -0.08 20.01
C GLY A 229 30.41 1.33 19.55
N PHE A 230 31.70 1.67 19.64
CA PHE A 230 32.20 2.96 19.16
C PHE A 230 31.96 3.05 17.63
N PRO A 231 31.43 4.17 17.10
CA PRO A 231 31.43 4.37 15.66
C PRO A 231 32.89 4.44 15.20
N GLU A 232 33.38 3.44 14.49
CA GLU A 232 34.68 3.54 13.83
C GLU A 232 34.54 4.60 12.72
N ASP A 233 35.40 5.62 12.74
CA ASP A 233 35.47 6.71 11.76
C ASP A 233 35.61 6.25 10.29
N ALA A 234 35.81 4.95 10.07
CA ALA A 234 36.13 4.33 8.79
C ALA A 234 34.99 4.25 7.75
N ARG A 235 33.76 4.68 8.07
CA ARG A 235 32.61 4.58 7.12
C ARG A 235 32.23 5.86 6.39
N TYR A 236 32.95 6.96 6.58
CA TYR A 236 32.73 8.20 5.83
C TYR A 236 33.65 8.39 4.62
N ALA A 237 34.39 7.35 4.21
CA ALA A 237 35.16 7.33 2.96
C ALA A 237 34.35 6.69 1.83
N TYR A 238 33.28 7.36 1.37
CA TYR A 238 32.62 7.08 0.09
C TYR A 238 32.23 8.40 -0.58
#